data_AF-R0IXL2-F1
#
_entry.id   AF-R0IXL2-F1
#
_cell.length_a   1.000
_cell.length_b   1.000
_cell.length_c   1.000
_cell.angle_alpha   90.00
_cell.angle_beta   90.00
_cell.angle_gamma   90.00
#
_symmetry.space_group_name_H-M   'P 1'
#
loop_
_entity.id
_entity.type
_entity.pdbx_description
1 polymer ?
#
loop_
_entity_poly.entity_id
_entity_poly.type
_entity_poly.pdbx_seq_one_letter_code
_entity_poly.pdbx_strand_id
1 'polypeptide(L)'
;MSWTPSLLDLNSAAAAPLSTTQGVSDRTSEASLMPPEELLALLPYMPPLFSKDLPPCGLHPQVAYEDVVHRLRKAWLLCAKQNPANIPLLAICKSVLDEYKTEAIDSPPGTEAGTKERKPWRRERIFQWEISWAKYFVREVETLASRASMTEEEKEQEDYILDLCPVPQELYIYVKNKANRNELLEMWRAWQKKKRTPGPAFVAHGRSESEQGGKEGGEDGPRDDKGSGDVENQT
;
A
#
# COMPACT_ATOMS: atom_id res chain seq x y z
N MET A 1 7.66 10.63 59.40
CA MET A 1 6.84 9.57 58.79
C MET A 1 7.78 8.67 58.01
N SER A 2 8.26 7.60 58.66
CA SER A 2 9.29 6.69 58.15
C SER A 2 8.64 5.41 57.66
N TRP A 3 8.82 5.11 56.38
CA TRP A 3 8.40 3.84 55.77
C TRP A 3 9.62 2.96 55.55
N THR A 4 9.60 1.78 56.14
CA THR A 4 10.49 0.65 55.83
C THR A 4 9.64 -0.50 55.31
N PRO A 5 9.98 -1.14 54.18
CA PRO A 5 9.52 -2.48 53.88
C PRO A 5 10.60 -3.51 54.23
N SER A 6 10.20 -4.49 55.05
CA SER A 6 10.99 -5.68 55.37
C SER A 6 11.22 -6.57 54.15
N LEU A 7 12.43 -7.13 54.15
CA LEU A 7 12.92 -8.27 53.37
C LEU A 7 12.32 -9.60 53.87
N LEU A 8 12.54 -10.65 53.04
CA LEU A 8 12.33 -12.11 53.17
C LEU A 8 11.18 -12.59 52.26
N ASP A 9 11.35 -13.55 51.34
CA ASP A 9 12.16 -14.76 51.42
C ASP A 9 12.90 -15.14 50.11
N LEU A 10 14.11 -15.69 50.29
CA LEU A 10 14.81 -16.55 49.34
C LEU A 10 14.34 -18.00 49.50
N ASN A 11 13.93 -18.62 48.40
CA ASN A 11 14.00 -20.05 48.13
C ASN A 11 13.87 -20.21 46.61
N SER A 12 14.45 -21.16 45.89
CA SER A 12 15.56 -22.11 46.07
C SER A 12 15.67 -22.73 44.66
N ALA A 13 16.88 -22.87 44.14
CA ALA A 13 17.11 -23.39 42.80
C ALA A 13 16.81 -24.90 42.74
N ALA A 14 16.02 -25.32 41.75
CA ALA A 14 16.02 -26.69 41.26
C ALA A 14 15.83 -26.70 39.74
N ALA A 15 16.71 -27.49 39.11
CA ALA A 15 16.97 -27.54 37.69
C ALA A 15 15.81 -28.07 36.84
N ALA A 16 15.77 -27.60 35.59
CA ALA A 16 15.00 -28.17 34.49
C ALA A 16 15.51 -29.60 34.11
N PRO A 17 14.79 -30.34 33.25
CA PRO A 17 14.84 -30.03 31.83
C PRO A 17 13.50 -29.96 31.12
N LEU A 18 13.48 -29.08 30.11
CA LEU A 18 12.46 -28.89 29.11
C LEU A 18 12.21 -30.16 28.30
N SER A 19 10.95 -30.55 28.17
CA SER A 19 10.44 -31.25 26.97
C SER A 19 9.62 -30.23 26.17
N THR A 20 10.30 -29.38 25.41
CA THR A 20 9.66 -28.55 24.40
C THR A 20 9.68 -29.33 23.09
N THR A 21 8.51 -29.85 22.74
CA THR A 21 8.17 -30.39 21.44
C THR A 21 8.62 -29.41 20.36
N GLN A 22 9.59 -29.83 19.55
CA GLN A 22 9.99 -29.17 18.32
C GLN A 22 8.80 -29.15 17.36
N GLY A 23 8.02 -28.09 17.41
CA GLY A 23 7.25 -27.63 16.26
C GLY A 23 8.23 -27.03 15.26
N VAL A 24 8.78 -27.87 14.38
CA VAL A 24 9.45 -27.43 13.15
C VAL A 24 8.37 -26.74 12.32
N SER A 25 8.21 -25.42 12.52
CA SER A 25 7.43 -24.58 11.64
C SER A 25 8.21 -24.45 10.34
N ASP A 26 7.91 -25.40 9.45
CA ASP A 26 8.34 -25.44 8.07
C ASP A 26 7.80 -24.19 7.36
N ARG A 27 8.53 -23.07 7.48
CA ARG A 27 8.28 -21.82 6.74
C ARG A 27 9.09 -21.78 5.45
N THR A 28 9.30 -22.95 4.86
CA THR A 28 9.83 -23.07 3.51
C THR A 28 8.66 -23.01 2.54
N SER A 29 8.57 -21.89 1.81
CA SER A 29 8.08 -21.86 0.42
C SER A 29 6.59 -21.60 0.10
N GLU A 30 5.90 -20.69 0.79
CA GLU A 30 4.70 -20.06 0.17
C GLU A 30 5.05 -19.00 -0.89
N ALA A 31 6.34 -18.64 -1.02
CA ALA A 31 6.84 -17.78 -2.10
C ALA A 31 7.05 -18.53 -3.44
N SER A 32 6.84 -19.85 -3.48
CA SER A 32 7.12 -20.72 -4.64
C SER A 32 5.85 -21.36 -5.21
N LEU A 33 4.79 -20.58 -5.42
CA LEU A 33 3.54 -21.09 -6.02
C LEU A 33 3.24 -20.50 -7.41
N MET A 34 4.19 -19.76 -8.00
CA MET A 34 4.05 -19.21 -9.35
C MET A 34 5.34 -19.48 -10.13
N PRO A 35 5.24 -20.01 -11.37
CA PRO A 35 6.36 -20.00 -12.29
C PRO A 35 6.90 -18.57 -12.42
N PRO A 36 8.23 -18.36 -12.44
CA PRO A 36 8.83 -17.04 -12.57
C PRO A 36 8.31 -16.24 -13.78
N GLU A 37 7.93 -16.95 -14.86
CA GLU A 37 7.41 -16.39 -16.10
C GLU A 37 6.06 -15.68 -15.92
N GLU A 38 5.12 -16.27 -15.18
CA GLU A 38 3.81 -15.66 -14.92
C GLU A 38 3.94 -14.39 -14.05
N LEU A 39 4.88 -14.41 -13.09
CA LEU A 39 5.17 -13.23 -12.28
C LEU A 39 5.70 -12.09 -13.15
N LEU A 40 6.63 -12.38 -14.07
CA LEU A 40 7.19 -11.40 -14.99
C LEU A 40 6.11 -10.81 -15.91
N ALA A 41 5.13 -11.60 -16.34
CA ALA A 41 4.01 -11.13 -17.16
C ALA A 41 3.09 -10.14 -16.42
N LEU A 42 2.97 -10.24 -15.10
CA LEU A 42 2.14 -9.36 -14.27
C LEU A 42 2.85 -8.06 -13.87
N LEU A 43 4.19 -8.03 -13.87
CA LEU A 43 4.97 -6.87 -13.41
C LEU A 43 4.65 -5.56 -14.15
N PRO A 44 4.42 -5.54 -15.48
CA PRO A 44 4.07 -4.30 -16.19
C PRO A 44 2.77 -3.66 -15.69
N TYR A 45 1.82 -4.46 -15.19
CA TYR A 45 0.51 -4.00 -14.71
C TYR A 45 0.51 -3.58 -13.24
N MET A 46 1.63 -3.73 -12.56
CA MET A 46 1.74 -3.34 -11.17
C MET A 46 1.63 -1.82 -11.03
N PRO A 47 0.83 -1.30 -10.06
CA PRO A 47 0.68 0.13 -9.88
C PRO A 47 2.03 0.83 -9.68
N PRO A 48 2.27 1.99 -10.32
CA PRO A 48 3.47 2.81 -10.10
C PRO A 48 3.69 3.17 -8.62
N LEU A 49 2.61 3.25 -7.84
CA LEU A 49 2.66 3.40 -6.40
C LEU A 49 3.55 2.34 -5.72
N PHE A 50 3.56 1.10 -6.22
CA PHE A 50 4.39 0.00 -5.72
C PHE A 50 5.72 -0.15 -6.48
N SER A 51 6.18 0.88 -7.21
CA SER A 51 7.48 0.85 -7.86
C SER A 51 8.62 0.82 -6.84
N LYS A 52 9.76 0.26 -7.23
CA LYS A 52 10.95 0.14 -6.38
C LYS A 52 11.78 1.44 -6.29
N ASP A 53 11.35 2.51 -6.96
CA ASP A 53 12.07 3.78 -6.95
C ASP A 53 12.12 4.35 -5.53
N LEU A 54 13.34 4.61 -5.03
CA LEU A 54 13.57 5.04 -3.66
C LEU A 54 13.19 6.51 -3.45
N PRO A 55 12.55 6.84 -2.32
CA PRO A 55 12.28 8.22 -1.93
C PRO A 55 13.58 8.96 -1.59
N PRO A 56 13.64 10.29 -1.80
CA PRO A 56 14.81 11.12 -1.47
C PRO A 56 14.87 11.42 0.04
N CYS A 57 15.14 10.38 0.84
CA CYS A 57 15.25 10.46 2.28
C CYS A 57 16.48 9.71 2.82
N GLY A 58 16.64 9.68 4.14
CA GLY A 58 17.77 8.98 4.78
C GLY A 58 17.66 7.46 4.68
N LEU A 59 18.78 6.77 4.96
CA LEU A 59 18.90 5.32 4.79
C LEU A 59 17.83 4.52 5.57
N HIS A 60 17.53 4.87 6.82
CA HIS A 60 16.54 4.12 7.61
C HIS A 60 15.13 4.15 6.99
N PRO A 61 14.55 5.33 6.66
CA PRO A 61 13.28 5.35 5.93
C PRO A 61 13.35 4.74 4.53
N GLN A 62 14.50 4.77 3.83
CA GLN A 62 14.62 4.08 2.53
C GLN A 62 14.54 2.55 2.67
N VAL A 63 15.25 1.96 3.63
CA VAL A 63 15.17 0.50 3.87
C VAL A 63 13.75 0.09 4.25
N ALA A 64 13.11 0.85 5.15
CA ALA A 64 11.72 0.62 5.51
C ALA A 64 10.76 0.73 4.32
N TYR A 65 11.01 1.66 3.40
CA TYR A 65 10.24 1.81 2.17
C TYR A 65 10.34 0.54 1.30
N GLU A 66 11.56 0.03 1.10
CA GLU A 66 11.81 -1.19 0.32
C GLU A 66 11.09 -2.40 0.93
N ASP A 67 11.16 -2.57 2.25
CA ASP A 67 10.52 -3.67 2.96
C ASP A 67 8.98 -3.63 2.82
N VAL A 68 8.37 -2.45 3.00
CA VAL A 68 6.92 -2.26 2.84
C VAL A 68 6.51 -2.48 1.39
N VAL A 69 7.23 -1.92 0.43
CA VAL A 69 6.98 -2.14 -1.01
C VAL A 69 7.10 -3.62 -1.36
N HIS A 70 8.10 -4.33 -0.83
CA HIS A 70 8.25 -5.76 -1.06
C HIS A 70 7.00 -6.54 -0.62
N ARG A 71 6.48 -6.26 0.59
CA ARG A 71 5.24 -6.88 1.09
C ARG A 71 4.02 -6.52 0.24
N LEU A 72 3.84 -5.25 -0.09
CA LEU A 72 2.72 -4.78 -0.94
C LEU A 72 2.74 -5.44 -2.31
N ARG A 73 3.91 -5.52 -2.95
CA ARG A 73 4.09 -6.17 -4.26
C ARG A 73 3.76 -7.66 -4.18
N LYS A 74 4.20 -8.35 -3.12
CA LYS A 74 3.89 -9.76 -2.90
C LYS A 74 2.37 -9.96 -2.74
N ALA A 75 1.72 -9.18 -1.89
CA ALA A 75 0.28 -9.24 -1.69
C ALA A 75 -0.50 -8.92 -2.98
N TRP A 76 -0.07 -7.90 -3.73
CA TRP A 76 -0.65 -7.55 -5.02
C TRP A 76 -0.56 -8.71 -6.02
N LEU A 77 0.60 -9.37 -6.14
CA LEU A 77 0.78 -10.51 -7.04
C LEU A 77 -0.12 -11.69 -6.67
N LEU A 78 -0.32 -11.95 -5.37
CA LEU A 78 -1.24 -12.98 -4.90
C LEU A 78 -2.69 -12.67 -5.28
N CYS A 79 -3.12 -11.42 -5.15
CA CYS A 79 -4.46 -11.00 -5.59
C CYS A 79 -4.60 -11.04 -7.12
N ALA A 80 -3.59 -10.57 -7.86
CA ALA A 80 -3.56 -10.57 -9.32
C ALA A 80 -3.68 -11.98 -9.90
N LYS A 81 -3.09 -12.99 -9.23
CA LYS A 81 -3.23 -14.40 -9.60
C LYS A 81 -4.69 -14.89 -9.48
N GLN A 82 -5.40 -14.46 -8.44
CA GLN A 82 -6.76 -14.93 -8.15
C GLN A 82 -7.81 -14.19 -8.99
N ASN A 83 -7.66 -12.88 -9.13
CA ASN A 83 -8.57 -12.03 -9.89
C ASN A 83 -7.83 -10.81 -10.47
N PRO A 84 -7.21 -10.94 -11.66
CA PRO A 84 -6.46 -9.85 -12.26
C PRO A 84 -7.34 -8.67 -12.69
N ALA A 85 -8.65 -8.88 -12.89
CA ALA A 85 -9.58 -7.85 -13.33
C ALA A 85 -9.99 -6.89 -12.20
N ASN A 86 -9.91 -7.31 -10.94
CA ASN A 86 -10.30 -6.50 -9.79
C ASN A 86 -9.35 -6.73 -8.62
N ILE A 87 -8.24 -5.98 -8.63
CA ILE A 87 -7.23 -6.04 -7.57
C ILE A 87 -7.52 -4.94 -6.54
N PRO A 88 -7.93 -5.28 -5.31
CA PRO A 88 -8.38 -4.30 -4.33
C PRO A 88 -7.18 -3.63 -3.63
N LEU A 89 -6.58 -2.62 -4.27
CA LEU A 89 -5.38 -1.93 -3.77
C LEU A 89 -5.54 -1.42 -2.32
N LEU A 90 -6.71 -0.89 -1.98
CA LEU A 90 -6.99 -0.38 -0.65
C LEU A 90 -6.98 -1.50 0.39
N ALA A 91 -7.58 -2.64 0.08
CA ALA A 91 -7.58 -3.81 0.96
C ALA A 91 -6.16 -4.36 1.16
N ILE A 92 -5.35 -4.41 0.09
CA ILE A 92 -3.94 -4.81 0.17
C ILE A 92 -3.16 -3.88 1.11
N CYS A 93 -3.28 -2.56 0.94
CA CYS A 93 -2.55 -1.60 1.77
C CYS A 93 -3.01 -1.64 3.24
N LYS A 94 -4.32 -1.75 3.49
CA LYS A 94 -4.87 -1.89 4.84
C LYS A 94 -4.42 -3.19 5.51
N SER A 95 -4.44 -4.31 4.80
CA SER A 95 -3.93 -5.60 5.30
C SER A 95 -2.47 -5.50 5.73
N VAL A 96 -1.60 -4.95 4.88
CA VAL A 96 -0.17 -4.77 5.23
C VAL A 96 0.01 -3.84 6.43
N LEU A 97 -0.75 -2.73 6.49
CA LEU A 97 -0.71 -1.84 7.66
C LEU A 97 -1.16 -2.56 8.93
N ASP A 98 -2.20 -3.39 8.87
CA ASP A 98 -2.72 -4.10 10.04
C ASP A 98 -1.78 -5.22 10.50
N GLU A 99 -1.05 -5.87 9.58
CA GLU A 99 0.07 -6.77 9.94
C GLU A 99 1.13 -6.03 10.76
N TYR A 100 1.54 -4.83 10.30
CA TYR A 100 2.50 -3.99 11.03
C TYR A 100 1.98 -3.54 12.40
N LYS A 101 0.69 -3.19 12.50
CA LYS A 101 0.07 -2.83 13.79
C LYS A 101 -0.01 -4.02 14.74
N THR A 102 -0.37 -5.20 14.24
CA THR A 102 -0.45 -6.43 15.04
C THR A 102 0.92 -6.76 15.60
N GLU A 103 1.96 -6.71 14.76
CA GLU A 103 3.34 -6.93 15.22
C GLU A 103 3.79 -5.84 16.22
N ALA A 104 3.30 -4.61 16.09
CA ALA A 104 3.55 -3.54 17.05
C ALA A 104 2.77 -3.70 18.37
N ILE A 105 1.75 -4.56 18.43
CA ILE A 105 1.09 -4.93 19.68
C ILE A 105 1.91 -6.03 20.38
N ASP A 106 2.34 -7.04 19.62
CA ASP A 106 3.11 -8.17 20.13
C ASP A 106 4.52 -7.76 20.60
N SER A 107 5.17 -6.89 19.82
CA SER A 107 6.52 -6.36 20.07
C SER A 107 6.52 -4.84 19.89
N PRO A 108 6.10 -4.06 20.91
CA PRO A 108 5.91 -2.63 20.79
C PRO A 108 7.16 -1.85 20.37
N PRO A 109 7.01 -0.74 19.62
CA PRO A 109 8.17 0.00 19.20
C PRO A 109 8.99 0.54 20.37
N GLY A 110 10.29 0.30 20.35
CA GLY A 110 11.25 0.69 21.38
C GLY A 110 11.50 -0.34 22.49
N THR A 111 10.72 -1.42 22.58
CA THR A 111 10.88 -2.42 23.66
C THR A 111 12.00 -3.43 23.37
N GLU A 112 12.28 -3.68 22.09
CA GLU A 112 13.28 -4.67 21.63
C GLU A 112 14.54 -3.98 21.08
N ALA A 113 14.80 -2.74 21.51
CA ALA A 113 15.95 -1.98 21.05
C ALA A 113 17.27 -2.68 21.42
N GLY A 114 17.99 -3.14 20.40
CA GLY A 114 19.26 -3.85 20.59
C GLY A 114 19.11 -5.35 20.87
N THR A 115 17.89 -5.87 20.96
CA THR A 115 17.63 -7.32 21.01
C THR A 115 17.45 -7.86 19.58
N LYS A 116 17.67 -9.16 19.39
CA LYS A 116 17.41 -9.85 18.11
C LYS A 116 16.09 -10.62 18.13
N GLU A 117 15.13 -10.17 18.92
CA GLU A 117 13.95 -10.94 19.28
C GLU A 117 12.77 -10.74 18.32
N ARG A 118 12.70 -9.58 17.63
CA ARG A 118 11.70 -9.33 16.58
C ARG A 118 11.76 -10.37 15.47
N LYS A 119 10.60 -10.82 15.00
CA LYS A 119 10.47 -11.79 13.90
C LYS A 119 9.56 -11.23 12.80
N PRO A 120 10.08 -11.01 11.58
CA PRO A 120 11.48 -11.17 11.17
C PRO A 120 12.41 -10.16 11.87
N TRP A 121 13.69 -10.53 12.01
CA TRP A 121 14.66 -9.65 12.65
C TRP A 121 14.85 -8.37 11.84
N ARG A 122 14.67 -7.22 12.51
CA ARG A 122 14.92 -5.89 11.94
C ARG A 122 15.22 -4.88 13.04
N ARG A 123 15.88 -3.79 12.65
CA ARG A 123 16.21 -2.72 13.59
C ARG A 123 14.95 -1.98 13.99
N GLU A 124 14.85 -1.65 15.27
CA GLU A 124 13.70 -0.96 15.86
C GLU A 124 13.36 0.36 15.16
N ARG A 125 14.38 1.16 14.83
CA ARG A 125 14.17 2.41 14.07
C ARG A 125 13.57 2.16 12.68
N ILE A 126 13.94 1.07 12.01
CA ILE A 126 13.41 0.74 10.67
C ILE A 126 11.93 0.36 10.81
N PHE A 127 11.56 -0.41 11.83
CA PHE A 127 10.17 -0.83 12.06
C PHE A 127 9.20 0.35 12.23
N GLN A 128 9.59 1.38 12.99
CA GLN A 128 8.80 2.61 13.12
C GLN A 128 8.54 3.27 11.75
N TRP A 129 9.57 3.32 10.90
CA TRP A 129 9.44 3.86 9.54
C TRP A 129 8.55 2.99 8.65
N GLU A 130 8.58 1.67 8.79
CA GLU A 130 7.71 0.77 8.02
C GLU A 130 6.23 1.04 8.31
N ILE A 131 5.87 1.25 9.59
CA ILE A 131 4.50 1.63 9.98
C ILE A 131 4.10 2.97 9.33
N SER A 132 4.98 3.98 9.38
CA SER A 132 4.73 5.28 8.75
C SER A 132 4.55 5.18 7.24
N TRP A 133 5.38 4.37 6.57
CA TRP A 133 5.22 4.10 5.13
C TRP A 133 3.93 3.35 4.81
N ALA A 134 3.55 2.36 5.61
CA ALA A 134 2.28 1.65 5.42
C ALA A 134 1.07 2.58 5.54
N LYS A 135 1.08 3.52 6.50
CA LYS A 135 0.06 4.58 6.60
C LYS A 135 0.03 5.47 5.36
N TYR A 136 1.20 5.89 4.88
CA TYR A 136 1.32 6.67 3.65
C TYR A 136 0.67 5.95 2.46
N PHE A 137 0.94 4.66 2.26
CA PHE A 137 0.34 3.90 1.16
C PHE A 137 -1.19 3.79 1.26
N VAL A 138 -1.74 3.61 2.46
CA VAL A 138 -3.20 3.64 2.66
C VAL A 138 -3.77 4.99 2.24
N ARG A 139 -3.19 6.11 2.72
CA ARG A 139 -3.64 7.45 2.32
C ARG A 139 -3.55 7.64 0.81
N GLU A 140 -2.44 7.30 0.18
CA GLU A 140 -2.26 7.49 -1.27
C GLU A 140 -3.28 6.71 -2.09
N VAL A 141 -3.61 5.47 -1.71
CA VAL A 141 -4.65 4.71 -2.40
C VAL A 141 -6.03 5.32 -2.17
N GLU A 142 -6.32 5.83 -0.96
CA GLU A 142 -7.58 6.53 -0.68
C GLU A 142 -7.70 7.81 -1.52
N THR A 143 -6.63 8.60 -1.62
CA THR A 143 -6.52 9.77 -2.51
C THR A 143 -6.75 9.39 -3.97
N LEU A 144 -6.07 8.35 -4.48
CA LEU A 144 -6.24 7.94 -5.87
C LEU A 144 -7.67 7.45 -6.16
N ALA A 145 -8.33 6.80 -5.19
CA ALA A 145 -9.71 6.34 -5.31
C ALA A 145 -10.71 7.50 -5.29
N SER A 146 -10.53 8.47 -4.38
CA SER A 146 -11.42 9.64 -4.27
C SER A 146 -11.27 10.60 -5.45
N ARG A 147 -10.07 10.68 -6.05
CA ARG A 147 -9.78 11.57 -7.18
C ARG A 147 -10.65 11.31 -8.41
N ALA A 148 -11.13 10.08 -8.61
CA ALA A 148 -12.04 9.73 -9.70
C ALA A 148 -13.44 10.38 -9.54
N SER A 149 -13.85 10.70 -8.31
CA SER A 149 -15.12 11.33 -7.99
C SER A 149 -15.04 12.84 -7.73
N MET A 150 -13.84 13.41 -7.70
CA MET A 150 -13.62 14.84 -7.41
C MET A 150 -13.97 15.73 -8.61
N THR A 151 -14.47 16.94 -8.34
CA THR A 151 -14.58 18.01 -9.35
C THR A 151 -13.19 18.50 -9.76
N GLU A 152 -13.12 19.31 -10.82
CA GLU A 152 -11.81 19.82 -11.27
C GLU A 152 -11.21 20.80 -10.25
N GLU A 153 -12.03 21.64 -9.62
CA GLU A 153 -11.61 22.56 -8.57
C GLU A 153 -11.08 21.82 -7.34
N GLU A 154 -11.71 20.71 -6.96
CA GLU A 154 -11.25 19.86 -5.85
C GLU A 154 -9.88 19.22 -6.15
N LYS A 155 -9.67 18.78 -7.40
CA LYS A 155 -8.37 18.24 -7.84
C LYS A 155 -7.30 19.32 -7.83
N GLU A 156 -7.61 20.52 -8.33
CA GLU A 156 -6.68 21.67 -8.31
C GLU A 156 -6.29 22.04 -6.87
N GLN A 157 -7.27 22.06 -5.96
CA GLN A 157 -7.01 22.33 -4.54
C GLN A 157 -6.15 21.24 -3.90
N GLU A 158 -6.41 19.96 -4.20
CA GLU A 158 -5.58 18.85 -3.71
C GLU A 158 -4.15 18.95 -4.24
N ASP A 159 -3.98 19.19 -5.54
CA ASP A 159 -2.67 19.34 -6.18
C ASP A 159 -1.89 20.52 -5.60
N TYR A 160 -2.57 21.63 -5.33
CA TYR A 160 -1.97 22.78 -4.64
C TYR A 160 -1.47 22.43 -3.24
N ILE A 161 -2.26 21.69 -2.44
CA ILE A 161 -1.84 21.24 -1.10
C ILE A 161 -0.62 20.32 -1.19
N LEU A 162 -0.61 19.40 -2.15
CA LEU A 162 0.50 18.47 -2.39
C LEU A 162 1.79 19.19 -2.81
N ASP A 163 1.67 20.27 -3.60
CA ASP A 163 2.81 21.08 -4.03
C ASP A 163 3.42 21.91 -2.90
N LEU A 164 2.60 22.37 -1.95
CA LEU A 164 3.05 23.05 -0.73
C LEU A 164 3.78 22.09 0.22
N CYS A 165 3.34 20.83 0.30
CA CYS A 165 3.87 19.83 1.22
C CYS A 165 4.28 18.54 0.49
N PRO A 166 5.40 18.55 -0.26
CA PRO A 166 5.78 17.41 -1.10
C PRO A 166 6.31 16.21 -0.29
N VAL A 167 6.68 16.42 0.97
CA VAL A 167 7.09 15.35 1.90
C VAL A 167 5.85 14.82 2.62
N PRO A 168 5.56 13.51 2.57
CA PRO A 168 4.44 12.94 3.30
C PRO A 168 4.49 13.21 4.80
N GLN A 169 3.36 13.66 5.36
CA GLN A 169 3.27 14.04 6.77
C GLN A 169 3.42 12.85 7.72
N GLU A 170 3.01 11.64 7.29
CA GLU A 170 3.12 10.38 8.04
C GLU A 170 4.57 10.04 8.40
N LEU A 171 5.51 10.54 7.59
CA LEU A 171 6.93 10.27 7.72
C LEU A 171 7.61 11.20 8.73
N TYR A 172 7.04 12.35 9.10
CA TYR A 172 7.70 13.28 10.02
C TYR A 172 9.17 13.60 9.61
N ILE A 173 9.45 13.65 8.30
CA ILE A 173 10.78 13.95 7.77
C ILE A 173 10.94 15.47 7.67
N TYR A 174 11.95 15.99 8.37
CA TYR A 174 12.30 17.40 8.33
C TYR A 174 13.63 17.62 7.59
N VAL A 175 13.62 18.49 6.58
CA VAL A 175 14.83 18.87 5.86
C VAL A 175 15.65 19.86 6.71
N LYS A 176 16.69 19.34 7.37
CA LYS A 176 17.53 20.11 8.30
C LYS A 176 18.46 21.10 7.59
N ASN A 177 19.06 20.67 6.49
CA ASN A 177 20.01 21.51 5.75
C ASN A 177 19.23 22.49 4.87
N LYS A 178 19.34 23.79 5.17
CA LYS A 178 18.65 24.84 4.42
C LYS A 178 19.22 25.02 3.01
N ALA A 179 20.50 24.71 2.80
CA ALA A 179 21.17 24.93 1.52
C ALA A 179 20.65 24.00 0.41
N ASN A 180 20.31 22.75 0.73
CA ASN A 180 19.78 21.78 -0.23
C ASN A 180 18.26 21.59 -0.11
N ARG A 181 17.56 22.46 0.63
CA ARG A 181 16.13 22.27 0.90
C ARG A 181 15.30 22.25 -0.37
N ASN A 182 15.52 23.20 -1.27
CA ASN A 182 14.73 23.31 -2.50
C ASN A 182 14.93 22.10 -3.41
N GLU A 183 16.18 21.66 -3.58
CA GLU A 183 16.53 20.48 -4.35
C GLU A 183 15.85 19.21 -3.79
N LEU A 184 15.93 18.99 -2.47
CA LEU A 184 15.26 17.85 -1.84
C LEU A 184 13.75 17.89 -2.03
N LEU A 185 13.11 19.06 -1.89
CA LEU A 185 11.67 19.20 -2.11
C LEU A 185 11.29 18.94 -3.58
N GLU A 186 12.11 19.35 -4.54
CA GLU A 186 11.92 19.04 -5.96
C GLU A 186 12.06 17.54 -6.25
N MET A 187 13.06 16.87 -5.67
CA MET A 187 13.19 15.42 -5.77
C MET A 187 11.96 14.71 -5.20
N TRP A 188 11.41 15.20 -4.08
CA TRP A 188 10.18 14.65 -3.49
C TRP A 188 8.98 14.82 -4.43
N ARG A 189 8.80 15.99 -5.05
CA ARG A 189 7.74 16.22 -6.05
C ARG A 189 7.89 15.27 -7.23
N ALA A 190 9.09 15.16 -7.78
CA ALA A 190 9.36 14.27 -8.92
C ALA A 190 9.08 12.80 -8.56
N TRP A 191 9.47 12.37 -7.36
CA TRP A 191 9.19 11.02 -6.87
C TRP A 191 7.68 10.79 -6.71
N GLN A 192 6.95 11.71 -6.07
CA GLN A 192 5.50 11.62 -5.88
C GLN A 192 4.73 11.56 -7.21
N LYS A 193 5.09 12.43 -8.14
CA LYS A 193 4.49 12.47 -9.48
C LYS A 193 4.61 11.13 -10.19
N LYS A 194 5.76 10.46 -10.07
CA LYS A 194 5.96 9.11 -10.62
C LYS A 194 5.04 8.08 -9.94
N LYS A 195 4.87 8.13 -8.62
CA LYS A 195 4.02 7.18 -7.88
C LYS A 195 2.53 7.32 -8.20
N ARG A 196 2.08 8.54 -8.49
CA ARG A 196 0.67 8.86 -8.80
C ARG A 196 0.33 8.81 -10.29
N THR A 197 1.29 8.47 -11.14
CA THR A 197 1.02 8.27 -12.56
C THR A 197 0.03 7.11 -12.71
N PRO A 198 -1.04 7.24 -13.52
CA PRO A 198 -1.95 6.14 -13.79
C PRO A 198 -1.16 4.91 -14.26
N GLY A 199 -1.41 3.77 -13.62
CA GLY A 199 -0.84 2.50 -14.06
C GLY A 199 -1.42 2.07 -15.40
N PRO A 200 -0.71 1.22 -16.16
CA PRO A 200 -1.29 0.65 -17.38
C PRO A 200 -2.52 -0.17 -17.02
N ALA A 201 -3.63 0.09 -17.71
CA ALA A 201 -4.86 -0.67 -17.53
C ALA A 201 -4.60 -2.14 -17.91
N PHE A 202 -4.97 -3.06 -17.02
CA PHE A 202 -5.00 -4.48 -17.36
C PHE A 202 -6.18 -4.71 -18.30
N VAL A 203 -5.92 -4.72 -19.61
CA VAL A 203 -6.91 -5.15 -20.60
C VAL A 203 -6.78 -6.66 -20.67
N ALA A 204 -7.74 -7.39 -20.11
CA ALA A 204 -7.79 -8.85 -20.23
C ALA A 204 -8.03 -9.23 -21.70
N HIS A 205 -6.96 -9.32 -22.49
CA HIS A 205 -7.01 -9.87 -23.84
C HIS A 205 -7.21 -11.39 -23.73
N GLY A 206 -8.45 -11.84 -23.74
CA GLY A 206 -8.74 -13.27 -23.89
C GLY A 206 -10.01 -13.80 -23.22
N ARG A 207 -11.18 -13.39 -23.70
CA ARG A 207 -12.26 -14.35 -23.96
C ARG A 207 -13.04 -13.84 -25.16
N SER A 208 -12.61 -14.29 -26.34
CA SER A 208 -13.33 -14.09 -27.60
C SER A 208 -14.80 -14.42 -27.37
N GLU A 209 -15.63 -13.41 -27.63
CA GLU A 209 -17.02 -13.60 -27.99
C GLU A 209 -17.04 -14.66 -29.09
N SER A 210 -17.53 -15.86 -28.75
CA SER A 210 -17.91 -16.82 -29.76
C SER A 210 -19.04 -16.18 -30.57
N GLU A 211 -18.67 -15.78 -31.77
CA GLU A 211 -19.53 -15.50 -32.91
C GLU A 211 -20.70 -16.50 -32.94
N GLN A 212 -21.89 -16.03 -32.62
CA GLN A 212 -23.11 -16.61 -33.16
C GLN A 212 -23.64 -15.65 -34.21
N GLY A 213 -23.11 -15.83 -35.42
CA GLY A 213 -23.74 -15.33 -36.63
C GLY A 213 -25.09 -16.00 -36.81
N GLY A 214 -26.14 -15.18 -36.79
CA GLY A 214 -27.49 -15.53 -37.20
C GLY A 214 -28.09 -14.34 -37.93
N LYS A 215 -27.85 -14.27 -39.24
CA LYS A 215 -28.55 -13.40 -40.20
C LYS A 215 -30.00 -13.85 -40.33
N GLU A 216 -30.92 -12.89 -40.33
CA GLU A 216 -32.17 -12.76 -41.12
C GLU A 216 -32.95 -11.60 -40.45
N GLY A 217 -33.48 -10.55 -41.08
CA GLY A 217 -33.96 -10.35 -42.44
C GLY A 217 -35.32 -9.60 -42.31
N GLY A 218 -35.49 -8.46 -42.99
CA GLY A 218 -36.74 -7.66 -43.07
C GLY A 218 -36.57 -6.24 -42.52
N GLU A 219 -36.53 -5.17 -43.33
CA GLU A 219 -37.68 -4.48 -43.95
C GLU A 219 -38.81 -4.29 -42.93
N ASP A 220 -39.29 -3.09 -42.57
CA ASP A 220 -39.79 -2.06 -43.45
C ASP A 220 -40.18 -0.79 -42.64
N GLY A 221 -40.16 0.38 -43.27
CA GLY A 221 -41.09 1.48 -42.96
C GLY A 221 -40.64 2.66 -42.07
N PRO A 222 -40.65 3.90 -42.59
CA PRO A 222 -40.52 5.12 -41.79
C PRO A 222 -41.88 5.57 -41.23
N ARG A 223 -41.88 6.13 -40.02
CA ARG A 223 -42.99 6.95 -39.52
C ARG A 223 -42.45 8.25 -38.95
N ASP A 224 -42.74 9.32 -39.69
CA ASP A 224 -42.87 10.66 -39.15
C ASP A 224 -43.88 10.65 -37.99
N ASP A 225 -43.55 11.28 -36.86
CA ASP A 225 -44.58 12.02 -36.15
C ASP A 225 -44.00 13.23 -35.41
N LYS A 226 -44.72 14.34 -35.61
CA LYS A 226 -44.52 15.66 -35.04
C LYS A 226 -44.92 15.65 -33.57
N GLY A 227 -44.19 16.35 -32.72
CA GLY A 227 -44.59 16.57 -31.34
C GLY A 227 -43.98 17.83 -30.74
N SER A 228 -44.48 18.97 -31.19
CA SER A 228 -44.22 20.31 -30.65
C SER A 228 -44.66 20.42 -29.18
N GLY A 229 -43.90 21.13 -28.36
CA GLY A 229 -44.26 21.39 -26.97
C GLY A 229 -43.32 22.36 -26.27
N ASP A 230 -43.22 23.59 -26.79
CA ASP A 230 -42.72 24.73 -26.01
C ASP A 230 -43.76 25.10 -24.95
N VAL A 231 -43.36 25.09 -23.68
CA VAL A 231 -44.10 25.73 -22.58
C VAL A 231 -43.20 26.80 -22.00
N GLU A 232 -43.50 28.03 -22.40
CA GLU A 232 -42.94 29.27 -21.92
C GLU A 232 -43.62 29.63 -20.58
N ASN A 233 -42.86 29.63 -19.48
CA ASN A 233 -43.33 30.08 -18.17
C ASN A 233 -43.16 31.60 -18.07
N GLN A 234 -44.28 32.33 -17.96
CA GLN A 234 -44.28 33.75 -17.62
C GLN A 234 -44.21 33.95 -16.09
N THR A 235 -43.28 34.81 -15.70
CA THR A 235 -43.21 35.56 -14.43
C THR A 235 -44.38 36.53 -14.26
#